data_AF-A0A960D6D7-F1
#
_entry.id   AF-A0A960D6D7-F1
#
_cell.length_a   1.000
_cell.length_b   1.000
_cell.length_c   1.000
_cell.angle_alpha   90.00
_cell.angle_beta   90.00
_cell.angle_gamma   90.00
#
_symmetry.space_group_name_H-M   'P 1'
#
loop_
_entity.id
_entity.type
_entity.pdbx_description
1 polymer ?
#
loop_
_entity_poly.entity_id
_entity_poly.type
_entity_poly.pdbx_seq_one_letter_code
_entity_poly.pdbx_strand_id
1 'polypeptide(L)'
;VALTLAGGGASAEAMWGPLGGPLWIAHDPSKNIDKLRGVAVYAAASGGGQGAVDRLPDGFGNNFAGGLIEGIVAANTKIFADAAAAGGLPIKYVVRPEGSHTWGLFESEMQESWFTTVGPALGVG
;
A
#
# COMPACT_ATOMS: atom_id res chain seq x y z
N VAL A 1 -8.86 -0.84 5.23
CA VAL A 1 -9.00 -1.62 6.49
C VAL A 1 -10.40 -2.18 6.71
N ALA A 2 -11.48 -1.37 6.68
CA ALA A 2 -12.84 -1.89 6.89
C ALA A 2 -13.25 -2.94 5.84
N LEU A 3 -12.98 -2.67 4.56
CA LEU A 3 -13.19 -3.64 3.47
C LEU A 3 -12.45 -4.96 3.71
N THR A 4 -11.18 -4.90 4.14
CA THR A 4 -10.34 -6.07 4.42
C THR A 4 -10.90 -6.90 5.56
N LEU A 5 -11.26 -6.27 6.69
CA LEU A 5 -11.80 -6.97 7.85
C LEU A 5 -13.16 -7.58 7.57
N ALA A 6 -14.04 -6.85 6.88
CA ALA A 6 -15.35 -7.37 6.47
C ALA A 6 -15.22 -8.60 5.56
N GLY A 7 -14.26 -8.60 4.63
CA GLY A 7 -13.97 -9.77 3.79
C GLY A 7 -13.52 -11.01 4.57
N GLY A 8 -12.96 -10.83 5.78
CA GLY A 8 -12.60 -11.90 6.71
C GLY A 8 -13.63 -12.18 7.80
N GLY A 9 -14.82 -11.55 7.75
CA GLY A 9 -15.88 -11.71 8.77
C GLY A 9 -15.63 -10.95 10.08
N ALA A 10 -14.71 -10.00 10.10
CA ALA A 10 -14.39 -9.17 11.26
C ALA A 10 -14.94 -7.74 11.13
N SER A 11 -15.18 -7.07 12.26
CA SER A 11 -15.60 -5.66 12.32
C SER A 11 -14.41 -4.75 12.55
N ALA A 12 -14.33 -3.66 11.79
CA ALA A 12 -13.32 -2.63 12.00
C ALA A 12 -13.60 -1.78 13.25
N GLU A 13 -14.88 -1.63 13.61
CA GLU A 13 -15.31 -0.97 14.82
C GLU A 13 -14.99 -1.77 16.08
N ALA A 14 -14.94 -3.10 15.98
CA ALA A 14 -14.40 -3.93 17.06
C ALA A 14 -12.89 -3.70 17.28
N MET A 15 -12.16 -3.25 16.25
CA MET A 15 -10.72 -2.98 16.32
C MET A 15 -10.41 -1.56 16.81
N TRP A 16 -11.05 -0.54 16.22
CA TRP A 16 -10.74 0.88 16.47
C TRP A 16 -11.93 1.74 16.90
N GLY A 17 -13.04 1.12 17.29
CA GLY A 17 -14.26 1.84 17.64
C GLY A 17 -14.93 2.50 16.42
N PRO A 18 -15.87 3.41 16.64
CA PRO A 18 -16.64 4.04 15.57
C PRO A 18 -15.77 4.64 14.47
N LEU A 19 -16.19 4.46 13.21
CA LEU A 19 -15.48 4.97 12.03
C LEU A 19 -15.18 6.46 12.18
N GLY A 20 -13.92 6.85 11.93
CA GLY A 20 -13.47 8.23 12.05
C GLY A 20 -13.18 8.70 13.47
N GLY A 21 -13.32 7.82 14.48
CA GLY A 21 -12.96 8.11 15.86
C GLY A 21 -11.46 8.36 16.09
N PRO A 22 -11.05 8.72 17.32
CA PRO A 22 -9.67 9.05 17.65
C PRO A 22 -8.66 7.94 17.30
N LEU A 23 -9.02 6.67 17.47
CA LEU A 23 -8.15 5.54 17.13
C LEU A 23 -7.93 5.43 15.62
N TRP A 24 -8.96 5.69 14.81
CA TRP A 24 -8.81 5.75 13.35
C TRP A 24 -7.80 6.81 12.94
N ILE A 25 -7.88 8.00 13.55
CA ILE A 25 -6.91 9.09 13.29
C ILE A 25 -5.52 8.69 13.77
N ALA A 26 -5.39 8.05 14.93
CA ALA A 26 -4.11 7.62 15.49
C ALA A 26 -3.39 6.57 14.61
N HIS A 27 -4.15 5.76 13.87
CA HIS A 27 -3.65 4.71 12.98
C HIS A 27 -3.62 5.08 11.49
N ASP A 28 -3.97 6.33 11.14
CA ASP A 28 -3.93 6.83 9.77
C ASP A 28 -2.55 7.43 9.45
N PRO A 29 -1.71 6.81 8.60
CA PRO A 29 -0.37 7.31 8.31
C PRO A 29 -0.39 8.67 7.60
N SER A 30 -1.43 8.99 6.82
CA SER A 30 -1.55 10.29 6.14
C SER A 30 -1.79 11.44 7.11
N LYS A 31 -2.35 11.16 8.29
CA LYS A 31 -2.56 12.14 9.37
C LYS A 31 -1.41 12.20 10.38
N ASN A 32 -0.44 11.29 10.28
CA ASN A 32 0.64 11.12 11.25
C ASN A 32 2.03 11.16 10.61
N ILE A 33 2.18 11.87 9.48
CA ILE A 33 3.44 11.92 8.71
C ILE A 33 4.65 12.37 9.55
N ASP A 34 4.45 13.23 10.55
CA ASP A 34 5.55 13.71 11.41
C ASP A 34 6.15 12.60 12.28
N LYS A 35 5.42 11.50 12.51
CA LYS A 35 5.96 10.33 13.22
C LYS A 35 6.93 9.52 12.36
N LEU A 36 7.01 9.79 11.07
CA LEU A 36 7.88 9.09 10.11
C LEU A 36 9.15 9.89 9.78
N ARG A 37 9.41 11.00 10.47
CA ARG A 37 10.64 11.77 10.27
C ARG A 37 11.87 10.93 10.60
N GLY A 38 12.84 10.94 9.69
CA GLY A 38 14.05 10.12 9.81
C GLY A 38 13.86 8.65 9.44
N VAL A 39 12.66 8.23 9.04
CA VAL A 39 12.39 6.88 8.55
C VAL A 39 12.47 6.88 7.02
N ALA A 40 13.21 5.92 6.45
CA ALA A 40 13.16 5.68 5.01
C ALA A 40 11.85 4.95 4.67
N VAL A 41 10.99 5.57 3.86
CA VAL A 41 9.66 5.06 3.52
C VAL A 41 9.59 4.74 2.04
N TYR A 42 9.18 3.50 1.73
CA TYR A 42 8.78 3.06 0.41
C TYR A 42 7.26 2.86 0.41
N ALA A 43 6.56 3.50 -0.53
CA ALA A 43 5.12 3.42 -0.68
C ALA A 43 4.81 3.10 -2.16
N ALA A 44 4.30 1.90 -2.42
CA ALA A 44 3.95 1.47 -3.76
C ALA A 44 2.48 1.06 -3.87
N ALA A 45 1.98 1.11 -5.09
CA ALA A 45 0.70 0.55 -5.49
C ALA A 45 0.70 0.32 -7.01
N SER A 46 -0.24 -0.49 -7.50
CA SER A 46 -0.52 -0.61 -8.92
C SER A 46 -1.76 0.18 -9.32
N GLY A 47 -1.78 0.73 -10.54
CA GLY A 47 -2.97 1.29 -11.17
C GLY A 47 -4.08 0.27 -11.42
N GLY A 48 -3.82 -1.01 -11.16
CA GLY A 48 -4.72 -2.14 -11.35
C GLY A 48 -4.52 -2.80 -12.71
N GLY A 49 -5.37 -3.79 -12.99
CA GLY A 49 -5.26 -4.61 -14.19
C GLY A 49 -4.24 -5.74 -14.02
N GLN A 50 -4.67 -6.95 -14.37
CA GLN A 50 -3.79 -8.12 -14.37
C GLN A 50 -2.70 -7.94 -15.42
N GLY A 51 -1.45 -8.10 -15.01
CA GLY A 51 -0.26 -8.02 -15.85
C GLY A 51 0.71 -9.16 -15.60
N ALA A 52 1.84 -9.16 -16.31
CA ALA A 52 2.85 -10.21 -16.20
C ALA A 52 3.45 -10.33 -14.79
N VAL A 53 3.48 -9.22 -14.03
CA VAL A 53 3.98 -9.18 -12.65
C VAL A 53 3.16 -10.05 -11.69
N ASP A 54 1.87 -10.27 -11.98
CA ASP A 54 0.99 -11.05 -11.12
C ASP A 54 1.32 -12.54 -11.10
N ARG A 55 1.95 -13.05 -12.15
CA ARG A 55 2.37 -14.46 -12.31
C ARG A 55 1.23 -15.45 -12.01
N LEU A 56 0.03 -15.11 -12.44
CA LEU A 56 -1.15 -15.96 -12.25
C LEU A 56 -1.04 -17.23 -13.10
N PRO A 57 -1.50 -18.39 -12.60
CA PRO A 57 -1.50 -19.63 -13.36
C PRO A 57 -2.29 -19.54 -14.66
N ASP A 58 -1.90 -20.35 -15.64
CA ASP A 58 -2.69 -20.52 -16.86
C ASP A 58 -4.11 -20.98 -16.53
N GLY A 59 -5.11 -20.33 -17.11
CA GLY A 59 -6.52 -20.63 -16.87
C GLY A 59 -7.11 -20.06 -15.58
N PHE A 60 -6.37 -19.22 -14.82
CA PHE A 60 -6.90 -18.54 -13.63
C PHE A 60 -8.11 -17.63 -13.94
N GLY A 61 -8.24 -17.18 -15.19
CA GLY A 61 -9.24 -16.19 -15.60
C GLY A 61 -8.84 -14.77 -15.19
N ASN A 62 -9.77 -13.83 -15.30
CA ASN A 62 -9.51 -12.43 -14.99
C ASN A 62 -9.61 -12.17 -13.48
N ASN A 63 -8.53 -11.65 -12.88
CA ASN A 63 -8.51 -11.24 -11.47
C ASN A 63 -9.16 -9.85 -11.23
N PHE A 64 -10.44 -9.71 -11.58
CA PHE A 64 -11.17 -8.44 -11.44
C PHE A 64 -11.19 -7.90 -10.00
N ALA A 65 -11.39 -8.78 -9.02
CA ALA A 65 -11.41 -8.39 -7.61
C ALA A 65 -10.05 -7.83 -7.17
N GLY A 66 -8.94 -8.49 -7.54
CA GLY A 66 -7.60 -8.00 -7.24
C GLY A 66 -7.29 -6.66 -7.93
N GLY A 67 -7.77 -6.45 -9.15
CA GLY A 67 -7.63 -5.16 -9.84
C GLY A 67 -8.40 -4.03 -9.15
N LEU A 68 -9.63 -4.29 -8.68
CA LEU A 68 -10.42 -3.32 -7.93
C LEU A 68 -9.76 -2.95 -6.60
N ILE A 69 -9.25 -3.94 -5.86
CA ILE A 69 -8.54 -3.71 -4.60
C ILE A 69 -7.32 -2.82 -4.84
N GLU A 70 -6.50 -3.11 -5.85
CA GLU A 70 -5.35 -2.28 -6.19
C GLU A 70 -5.73 -0.85 -6.57
N GLY A 71 -6.82 -0.64 -7.31
CA GLY A 71 -7.30 0.72 -7.59
C GLY A 71 -7.62 1.51 -6.32
N ILE A 72 -8.20 0.86 -5.30
CA ILE A 72 -8.46 1.48 -3.99
C ILE A 72 -7.14 1.73 -3.24
N VAL A 73 -6.20 0.78 -3.28
CA VAL A 73 -4.88 0.93 -2.65
C VAL A 73 -4.13 2.10 -3.28
N ALA A 74 -4.06 2.20 -4.60
CA ALA A 74 -3.40 3.30 -5.32
C ALA A 74 -3.96 4.67 -4.94
N ALA A 75 -5.28 4.81 -4.82
CA ALA A 75 -5.88 6.06 -4.35
C ALA A 75 -5.44 6.43 -2.93
N ASN A 76 -5.39 5.46 -2.01
CA ASN A 76 -4.95 5.69 -0.63
C ASN A 76 -3.44 5.97 -0.54
N THR A 77 -2.61 5.24 -1.30
CA THR A 77 -1.16 5.47 -1.39
C THR A 77 -0.87 6.86 -1.93
N LYS A 78 -1.65 7.33 -2.92
CA LYS A 78 -1.55 8.71 -3.41
C LYS A 78 -1.88 9.74 -2.32
N ILE A 79 -2.96 9.54 -1.56
CA ILE A 79 -3.32 10.44 -0.45
C ILE A 79 -2.17 10.53 0.57
N PHE A 80 -1.56 9.39 0.91
CA PHE A 80 -0.39 9.37 1.79
C PHE A 80 0.81 10.10 1.19
N ALA A 81 1.11 9.88 -0.09
CA ALA A 81 2.22 10.53 -0.78
C ALA A 81 2.02 12.05 -0.89
N ASP A 82 0.80 12.51 -1.19
CA ASP A 82 0.45 13.93 -1.23
C ASP A 82 0.59 14.57 0.16
N ALA A 83 0.14 13.89 1.23
CA ALA A 83 0.30 14.36 2.61
C ALA A 83 1.78 14.42 3.01
N ALA A 84 2.57 13.39 2.67
CA ALA A 84 4.01 13.37 2.92
C ALA A 84 4.71 14.54 2.20
N ALA A 85 4.38 14.78 0.93
CA ALA A 85 4.92 15.91 0.16
C ALA A 85 4.54 17.26 0.78
N ALA A 86 3.28 17.45 1.17
CA ALA A 86 2.80 18.67 1.82
C ALA A 86 3.49 18.93 3.17
N GLY A 87 3.81 17.87 3.92
CA GLY A 87 4.60 17.95 5.14
C GLY A 87 6.11 18.01 4.91
N GLY A 88 6.61 17.88 3.68
CA GLY A 88 8.05 17.82 3.42
C GLY A 88 8.73 16.56 3.95
N LEU A 89 8.01 15.43 4.05
CA LEU A 89 8.56 14.12 4.33
C LEU A 89 8.99 13.45 3.00
N PRO A 90 10.30 13.26 2.74
CA PRO A 90 10.74 12.56 1.54
C PRO A 90 10.40 11.06 1.65
N ILE A 91 9.63 10.55 0.69
CA ILE A 91 9.31 9.12 0.57
C ILE A 91 9.62 8.65 -0.86
N LYS A 92 9.89 7.35 -1.02
CA LYS A 92 9.94 6.69 -2.32
C LYS A 92 8.53 6.25 -2.69
N TYR A 93 7.84 7.06 -3.48
CA TYR A 93 6.51 6.76 -4.02
C TYR A 93 6.62 6.12 -5.41
N VAL A 94 6.02 4.95 -5.59
CA VAL A 94 6.04 4.19 -6.85
C VAL A 94 4.61 3.81 -7.25
N VAL A 95 4.23 4.08 -8.49
CA VAL A 95 2.95 3.62 -9.05
C VAL A 95 3.25 2.77 -10.27
N ARG A 96 2.85 1.51 -10.23
CA ARG A 96 3.01 0.58 -11.34
C ARG A 96 1.83 0.71 -12.31
N PRO A 97 2.05 0.60 -13.63
CA PRO A 97 0.96 0.68 -14.59
C PRO A 97 0.06 -0.56 -14.59
N GLU A 98 0.63 -1.71 -14.21
CA GLU A 98 -0.04 -3.02 -14.20
C GLU A 98 0.34 -3.80 -12.95
N GLY A 99 -0.57 -4.68 -12.53
CA GLY A 99 -0.50 -5.46 -11.30
C GLY A 99 -1.86 -5.46 -10.62
N SER A 100 -2.30 -6.61 -10.18
CA SER A 100 -3.46 -6.82 -9.33
C SER A 100 -3.01 -7.22 -7.93
N HIS A 101 -3.95 -7.29 -6.98
CA HIS A 101 -3.65 -7.60 -5.59
C HIS A 101 -3.21 -9.07 -5.41
N THR A 102 -1.95 -9.37 -5.74
CA THR A 102 -1.38 -10.72 -5.87
C THR A 102 0.00 -10.81 -5.24
N TRP A 103 0.41 -12.04 -4.91
CA TRP A 103 1.74 -12.31 -4.38
C TRP A 103 2.88 -11.95 -5.36
N GLY A 104 2.65 -12.11 -6.67
CA GLY A 104 3.65 -11.74 -7.68
C GLY A 104 3.97 -10.24 -7.67
N LEU A 105 2.93 -9.40 -7.54
CA LEU A 105 3.10 -7.95 -7.35
C LEU A 105 3.85 -7.65 -6.05
N PHE A 106 3.40 -8.21 -4.93
CA PHE A 106 4.01 -7.95 -3.62
C PHE A 106 5.48 -8.38 -3.54
N GLU A 107 5.85 -9.51 -4.15
CA GLU A 107 7.25 -9.94 -4.21
C GLU A 107 8.09 -8.96 -5.03
N SER A 108 7.59 -8.50 -6.19
CA SER A 108 8.29 -7.51 -7.00
C SER A 108 8.49 -6.18 -6.26
N GLU A 109 7.48 -5.73 -5.53
CA GLU A 109 7.57 -4.49 -4.73
C GLU A 109 8.50 -4.67 -3.53
N MET A 110 8.52 -5.84 -2.89
CA MET A 110 9.45 -6.15 -1.82
C MET A 110 10.90 -6.08 -2.31
N GLN A 111 11.22 -6.71 -3.44
CA GLN A 111 12.55 -6.64 -4.04
C GLN A 111 12.94 -5.20 -4.39
N GLU A 112 12.06 -4.43 -5.01
CA GLU A 112 12.34 -3.02 -5.33
C GLU A 112 12.54 -2.18 -4.07
N SER A 113 11.71 -2.36 -3.04
CA SER A 113 11.82 -1.66 -1.76
C SER A 113 13.19 -1.92 -1.10
N TRP A 114 13.69 -3.15 -1.21
CA TRP A 114 14.99 -3.53 -0.67
C TRP A 114 16.12 -2.73 -1.33
N PHE A 115 16.22 -2.80 -2.66
CA PHE A 115 17.33 -2.16 -3.37
C PHE A 115 17.26 -0.64 -3.40
N THR A 116 16.06 -0.05 -3.35
CA THR A 116 15.90 1.39 -3.53
C THR A 116 15.78 2.17 -2.23
N THR A 117 15.36 1.53 -1.14
CA THR A 117 14.97 2.23 0.09
C THR A 117 15.56 1.56 1.33
N VAL A 118 15.20 0.29 1.58
CA VAL A 118 15.50 -0.38 2.86
C VAL A 118 16.98 -0.71 2.99
N GLY A 119 17.60 -1.33 1.98
CA GLY A 119 19.03 -1.66 1.99
C GLY A 119 19.93 -0.43 2.19
N PRO A 120 19.76 0.64 1.38
CA PRO A 120 20.49 1.90 1.58
C PRO A 120 20.29 2.50 2.97
N ALA A 121 19.08 2.48 3.52
CA ALA A 121 18.79 3.00 4.85
C ALA A 121 19.46 2.19 5.97
N LEU A 122 19.71 0.90 5.74
CA LEU A 122 20.42 0.00 6.65
C LEU A 122 21.94 -0.01 6.42
N GLY A 123 22.45 0.71 5.42
CA GLY A 123 23.87 0.70 5.05
C GLY A 123 24.32 -0.60 4.37
N VAL A 124 23.38 -1.36 3.79
CA VAL A 124 23.65 -2.59 3.03
C VAL A 124 23.16 -2.38 1.60
N GLY A 125 24.06 -1.95 0.71
CA GLY A 125 23.76 -1.65 -0.69
C GLY A 125 25.02 -1.59 -1.53
#